data_AF-A0A388Q0Z1-F1
#
_entry.id   AF-A0A388Q0Z1-F1
#
_cell.length_a   1.000
_cell.length_b   1.000
_cell.length_c   1.000
_cell.angle_alpha   90.00
_cell.angle_beta   90.00
_cell.angle_gamma   90.00
#
_symmetry.space_group_name_H-M   'P 1'
#
loop_
_entity.id
_entity.type
_entity.pdbx_description
1 polymer ?
#
loop_
_entity_poly.entity_id
_entity_poly.type
_entity_poly.pdbx_seq_one_letter_code
_entity_poly.pdbx_strand_id
1 'polypeptide(L)'
;MRLKIIICLLVLYILHPTDVFSQAGDSVQHIGLSDGISADIASGKQGLLDYPFPFFDVEVTKIYTKVDLSRSHPEDTSRYLILEIKKKSLQQFRLKPIVRKKIRLSANTSYIDSLDLSDSLFASGNYDFIVSYTNDSLKVYDVKKAPFQLLRKHNAFLKEEFYSFEADKARNMISVEKTFVQKYDIAQLRKNILSLSPLAKGTEQKVIKELALSENPEVMKLFFYNFWYDRNPSDPEKDWNDYVIILNSLAKKYGNASTPGYETDRGRIFIQYGEPDRITKVTNEKNTLPYEVWFYYRSGIKTNLKFLFFQPGMLGNTLLLLHSNIPEEIINPYWKEMLLSDPNNGDNKLMHKVFEFFN
;
A
#
# COMPACT_ATOMS: atom_id res chain seq x y z
N MET A 1 -51.25 10.78 35.98
CA MET A 1 -49.97 10.23 36.48
C MET A 1 -49.06 10.03 35.28
N ARG A 2 -47.90 10.71 35.25
CA ARG A 2 -47.07 10.93 34.06
C ARG A 2 -46.26 9.70 33.67
N LEU A 3 -46.37 9.27 32.41
CA LEU A 3 -45.49 8.33 31.73
C LEU A 3 -44.22 9.10 31.31
N LYS A 4 -43.05 8.76 31.85
CA LYS A 4 -41.76 9.37 31.47
C LYS A 4 -40.91 8.36 30.70
N ILE A 5 -40.52 8.80 29.51
CA ILE A 5 -39.48 8.29 28.62
C ILE A 5 -38.16 8.17 29.39
N ILE A 6 -37.49 7.02 29.30
CA ILE A 6 -36.08 6.86 29.67
C ILE A 6 -35.33 6.35 28.44
N ILE A 7 -34.36 7.16 28.02
CA ILE A 7 -33.46 6.96 26.89
C ILE A 7 -32.44 5.87 27.24
N CYS A 8 -32.25 4.97 26.28
CA CYS A 8 -31.27 3.90 26.29
C CYS A 8 -29.86 4.49 26.13
N LEU A 9 -29.01 4.40 27.15
CA LEU A 9 -27.57 4.65 27.06
C LEU A 9 -26.86 3.29 27.16
N LEU A 10 -26.70 2.66 26.00
CA LEU A 10 -25.94 1.43 25.83
C LEU A 10 -24.46 1.82 25.75
N VAL A 11 -23.84 1.99 26.91
CA VAL A 11 -22.37 2.08 27.04
C VAL A 11 -21.83 0.68 26.74
N LEU A 12 -21.51 0.45 25.46
CA LEU A 12 -20.72 -0.68 25.02
C LEU A 12 -19.31 -0.53 25.62
N TYR A 13 -19.12 -1.13 26.79
CA TYR A 13 -17.82 -1.61 27.24
C TYR A 13 -17.35 -2.63 26.19
N ILE A 14 -16.60 -2.17 25.19
CA ILE A 14 -15.76 -3.06 24.40
C ILE A 14 -14.58 -3.39 25.30
N LEU A 15 -14.62 -4.61 25.83
CA LEU A 15 -13.48 -5.29 26.45
C LEU A 15 -12.23 -5.04 25.60
N HIS A 16 -11.31 -4.26 26.15
CA HIS A 16 -9.93 -4.24 25.69
C HIS A 16 -9.38 -5.66 25.83
N PRO A 17 -8.79 -6.27 24.78
CA PRO A 17 -7.90 -7.39 24.98
C PRO A 17 -6.56 -6.83 25.49
N THR A 18 -6.53 -6.37 26.73
CA THR A 18 -5.30 -6.25 27.51
C THR A 18 -5.21 -7.49 28.36
N ASP A 19 -4.54 -8.51 27.82
CA ASP A 19 -3.70 -9.45 28.59
C ASP A 19 -3.01 -10.36 27.57
N VAL A 20 -2.01 -9.79 26.90
CA VAL A 20 -0.98 -10.59 26.25
C VAL A 20 0.23 -10.51 27.17
N PHE A 21 0.53 -11.61 27.84
CA PHE A 21 1.85 -11.86 28.42
C PHE A 21 2.87 -11.86 27.27
N SER A 22 3.33 -10.66 26.92
CA SER A 22 4.54 -10.44 26.13
C SER A 22 5.71 -11.00 26.92
N GLN A 23 6.50 -11.87 26.28
CA GLN A 23 7.80 -12.23 26.79
C GLN A 23 8.59 -10.92 26.95
N ALA A 24 8.77 -10.49 28.21
CA ALA A 24 9.24 -9.17 28.61
C ALA A 24 10.54 -8.83 27.86
N GLY A 25 10.40 -7.92 26.90
CA GLY A 25 11.31 -7.77 25.78
C GLY A 25 11.59 -6.30 25.50
N ASP A 26 11.37 -5.90 24.26
CA ASP A 26 11.38 -4.50 23.85
C ASP A 26 10.02 -4.19 23.23
N SER A 27 9.38 -3.07 23.58
CA SER A 27 8.05 -2.73 23.06
C SER A 27 7.81 -1.23 23.10
N VAL A 28 7.02 -0.72 22.14
CA VAL A 28 6.51 0.64 22.16
C VAL A 28 5.39 0.69 23.20
N GLN A 29 5.54 1.51 24.24
CA GLN A 29 4.54 1.64 25.30
C GLN A 29 3.46 2.64 24.90
N HIS A 30 3.88 3.82 24.46
CA HIS A 30 2.99 4.93 24.18
C HIS A 30 3.49 5.76 22.99
N ILE A 31 2.54 6.32 22.22
CA ILE A 31 2.80 7.28 21.14
C ILE A 31 1.96 8.52 21.45
N GLY A 32 2.62 9.62 21.76
CA GLY A 32 2.01 10.94 21.79
C GLY A 32 2.19 11.67 20.47
N LEU A 33 1.15 12.39 20.03
CA LEU A 33 1.17 13.28 18.88
C LEU A 33 0.66 14.65 19.30
N SER A 34 1.30 15.72 18.83
CA SER A 34 0.96 17.09 19.20
C SER A 34 1.41 18.08 18.13
N ASP A 35 0.80 19.27 18.11
CA ASP A 35 1.21 20.41 17.27
C ASP A 35 2.20 21.35 17.99
N GLY A 36 2.50 21.07 19.26
CA GLY A 36 3.46 21.83 20.06
C GLY A 36 4.20 20.99 21.10
N ILE A 37 5.30 21.54 21.60
CA ILE A 37 6.07 21.01 22.73
C ILE A 37 5.71 21.82 23.97
N SER A 38 5.42 21.15 25.09
CA SER A 38 5.33 21.79 26.40
C SER A 38 6.70 21.69 27.10
N ALA A 39 7.17 22.80 27.65
CA ALA A 39 8.35 22.80 28.51
C ALA A 39 7.88 22.81 29.96
N ASP A 40 8.18 21.76 30.72
CA ASP A 40 8.00 21.78 32.16
C ASP A 40 9.14 22.58 32.80
N ILE A 41 8.84 23.82 33.18
CA ILE A 41 9.81 24.83 33.68
C ILE A 41 10.48 24.36 34.98
N ALA A 42 9.85 23.46 35.75
CA ALA A 42 10.37 22.97 37.02
C ALA A 42 11.35 21.79 36.89
N SER A 43 11.26 20.99 35.82
CA SER A 43 12.05 19.75 35.66
C SER A 43 13.01 19.75 34.47
N GLY A 44 12.94 20.77 33.59
CA GLY A 44 13.75 20.87 32.38
C GLY A 44 13.44 19.80 31.32
N LYS A 45 12.42 18.96 31.55
CA LYS A 45 12.01 17.91 30.61
C LYS A 45 11.01 18.48 29.61
N GLN A 46 11.31 18.29 28.32
CA GLN A 46 10.36 18.58 27.23
C GLN A 46 9.28 17.49 27.19
N GLY A 47 8.03 17.90 27.14
CA GLY A 47 6.85 17.05 26.97
C GLY A 47 6.05 17.45 25.73
N LEU A 48 5.04 16.65 25.38
CA LEU A 48 4.06 17.07 24.38
C LEU A 48 2.87 17.73 25.06
N LEU A 49 2.16 18.60 24.34
CA LEU A 49 0.82 18.99 24.75
C LEU A 49 -0.09 17.76 24.60
N ASP A 50 -0.83 17.43 25.64
CA ASP A 50 -1.67 16.24 25.71
C ASP A 50 -2.97 16.47 24.93
N TYR A 51 -3.19 15.68 23.89
CA TYR A 51 -4.40 15.73 23.07
C TYR A 51 -5.07 14.35 23.09
N PRO A 52 -6.25 14.19 23.71
CA PRO A 52 -6.96 12.91 23.73
C PRO A 52 -7.40 12.47 22.32
N PHE A 53 -7.52 13.40 21.37
CA PHE A 53 -7.73 13.15 19.95
C PHE A 53 -6.90 14.15 19.12
N PRO A 54 -5.75 13.75 18.53
CA PRO A 54 -4.92 14.65 17.75
C PRO A 54 -5.65 15.05 16.45
N PHE A 55 -6.29 16.21 16.48
CA PHE A 55 -6.86 16.92 15.33
C PHE A 55 -5.98 18.13 15.03
N PHE A 56 -5.38 18.14 13.85
CA PHE A 56 -4.48 19.20 13.42
C PHE A 56 -5.17 20.08 12.37
N ASP A 57 -5.33 21.36 12.70
CA ASP A 57 -5.98 22.36 11.85
C ASP A 57 -5.04 22.84 10.71
N VAL A 58 -5.57 23.67 9.82
CA VAL A 58 -4.98 24.15 8.57
C VAL A 58 -3.56 24.70 8.75
N GLU A 59 -3.27 25.34 9.88
CA GLU A 59 -2.01 26.05 10.13
C GLU A 59 -0.86 25.14 10.60
N VAL A 60 -1.15 23.86 10.88
CA VAL A 60 -0.15 22.91 11.39
C VAL A 60 0.74 22.40 10.26
N THR A 61 1.98 22.89 10.23
CA THR A 61 3.01 22.50 9.24
C THR A 61 3.95 21.42 9.74
N LYS A 62 3.91 21.09 11.04
CA LYS A 62 4.70 20.03 11.68
C LYS A 62 3.89 19.32 12.74
N ILE A 63 4.15 18.02 12.92
CA ILE A 63 3.70 17.28 14.09
C ILE A 63 4.89 16.90 14.94
N TYR A 64 4.73 17.06 16.24
CA TYR A 64 5.65 16.56 17.24
C TYR A 64 5.17 15.19 17.73
N THR A 65 6.12 14.30 17.92
CA THR A 65 5.86 12.94 18.39
C THR A 65 6.74 12.61 19.56
N LYS A 66 6.18 11.87 20.51
CA LYS A 66 6.88 11.27 21.64
C LYS A 66 6.59 9.78 21.63
N VAL A 67 7.63 8.97 21.64
CA VAL A 67 7.55 7.52 21.65
C VAL A 67 8.21 7.04 22.93
N ASP A 68 7.42 6.43 23.82
CA ASP A 68 7.92 5.82 25.05
C ASP A 68 8.12 4.31 24.82
N LEU A 69 9.26 3.79 25.30
CA LEU A 69 9.76 2.45 25.00
C LEU A 69 10.03 1.68 26.28
N SER A 70 9.65 0.40 26.28
CA SER A 70 10.18 -0.61 27.21
C SER A 70 11.34 -1.32 26.53
N ARG A 71 12.43 -1.56 27.29
CA ARG A 71 13.65 -2.20 26.79
C ARG A 71 14.15 -3.21 27.81
N SER A 72 14.46 -4.41 27.34
CA SER A 72 15.08 -5.48 28.12
C SER A 72 16.36 -6.01 27.49
N HIS A 73 16.69 -5.57 26.27
CA HIS A 73 17.89 -6.00 25.56
C HIS A 73 19.17 -5.27 26.06
N PRO A 74 20.37 -5.89 25.93
CA PRO A 74 21.65 -5.25 26.27
C PRO A 74 21.94 -4.02 25.40
N GLU A 75 22.51 -2.96 25.98
CA GLU A 75 22.73 -1.66 25.30
C GLU A 75 23.51 -1.75 23.97
N ASP A 76 24.39 -2.75 23.83
CA ASP A 76 25.21 -2.96 22.62
C ASP A 76 24.42 -3.50 21.42
N THR A 77 23.16 -3.92 21.63
CA THR A 77 22.35 -4.43 20.52
C THR A 77 21.72 -3.26 19.75
N SER A 78 22.07 -3.13 18.46
CA SER A 78 21.52 -2.06 17.63
C SER A 78 20.01 -2.27 17.38
N ARG A 79 19.24 -1.22 17.67
CA ARG A 79 17.78 -1.13 17.50
C ARG A 79 17.40 0.15 16.78
N TYR A 80 16.28 0.09 16.08
CA TYR A 80 15.76 1.23 15.33
C TYR A 80 14.26 1.40 15.53
N LEU A 81 13.84 2.67 15.51
CA LEU A 81 12.46 3.02 15.21
C LEU A 81 12.34 3.35 13.74
N ILE A 82 11.29 2.82 13.12
CA ILE A 82 10.81 3.29 11.82
C ILE A 82 9.52 4.04 12.09
N LEU A 83 9.54 5.35 11.85
CA LEU A 83 8.37 6.21 11.92
C LEU A 83 7.78 6.36 10.53
N GLU A 84 6.49 6.09 10.38
CA GLU A 84 5.76 6.23 9.12
C GLU A 84 4.48 7.04 9.31
N ILE A 85 4.15 7.90 8.34
CA ILE A 85 2.81 8.49 8.23
C ILE A 85 2.15 7.93 6.99
N LYS A 86 0.97 7.30 7.15
CA LYS A 86 0.17 6.78 6.06
C LYS A 86 -1.26 7.29 6.16
N LYS A 87 -1.92 7.49 5.02
CA LYS A 87 -3.36 7.74 5.00
C LYS A 87 -4.08 6.55 5.63
N LYS A 88 -5.06 6.83 6.49
CA LYS A 88 -5.88 5.80 7.13
C LYS A 88 -6.74 5.13 6.06
N SER A 89 -6.62 3.82 5.95
CA SER A 89 -7.29 3.02 4.93
C SER A 89 -7.36 1.57 5.39
N LEU A 90 -8.41 0.85 4.97
CA LEU A 90 -8.51 -0.60 5.17
C LEU A 90 -7.37 -1.37 4.48
N GLN A 91 -6.76 -0.77 3.45
CA GLN A 91 -5.62 -1.35 2.71
C GLN A 91 -4.33 -0.54 2.90
N GLN A 92 -4.14 0.04 4.08
CA GLN A 92 -3.01 0.94 4.37
C GLN A 92 -1.62 0.32 4.11
N PHE A 93 -1.47 -1.00 4.23
CA PHE A 93 -0.23 -1.72 3.92
C PHE A 93 0.21 -1.56 2.45
N ARG A 94 -0.72 -1.26 1.54
CA ARG A 94 -0.45 -1.00 0.13
C ARG A 94 0.05 0.42 -0.14
N LEU A 95 -0.15 1.32 0.81
CA LEU A 95 0.22 2.71 0.67
C LEU A 95 1.70 2.87 1.00
N LYS A 96 2.44 3.50 0.09
CA LYS A 96 3.76 4.03 0.45
C LYS A 96 3.57 5.06 1.57
N PRO A 97 4.46 5.06 2.59
CA PRO A 97 4.44 6.11 3.59
C PRO A 97 4.66 7.47 2.93
N ILE A 98 3.85 8.45 3.30
CA ILE A 98 4.00 9.85 2.87
C ILE A 98 5.26 10.42 3.49
N VAL A 99 5.51 10.06 4.76
CA VAL A 99 6.73 10.34 5.49
C VAL A 99 7.26 9.04 6.07
N ARG A 100 8.57 8.79 5.91
CA ARG A 100 9.27 7.66 6.52
C ARG A 100 10.61 8.14 7.10
N LYS A 101 10.85 7.86 8.38
CA LYS A 101 12.09 8.20 9.07
C LYS A 101 12.61 6.98 9.82
N LYS A 102 13.87 6.59 9.59
CA LYS A 102 14.55 5.52 10.33
C LYS A 102 15.51 6.14 11.33
N ILE A 103 15.44 5.68 12.58
CA ILE A 103 16.09 6.31 13.71
C ILE A 103 16.80 5.22 14.50
N ARG A 104 18.10 5.37 14.70
CA ARG A 104 18.87 4.47 15.56
C ARG A 104 18.61 4.85 17.01
N LEU A 105 18.22 3.89 17.83
CA LEU A 105 17.97 4.10 19.25
C LEU A 105 19.31 4.17 20.01
N SER A 106 19.53 5.26 20.75
CA SER A 106 20.51 5.35 21.85
C SER A 106 19.92 4.73 23.12
N ALA A 107 20.62 4.68 24.26
CA ALA A 107 20.15 4.07 25.53
C ALA A 107 18.82 4.64 26.11
N ASN A 108 18.28 5.71 25.52
CA ASN A 108 17.07 6.37 26.01
C ASN A 108 15.81 5.49 25.89
N THR A 109 14.90 5.64 26.85
CA THR A 109 13.58 4.98 26.90
C THR A 109 12.44 5.87 26.40
N SER A 110 12.74 7.12 26.04
CA SER A 110 11.79 8.05 25.44
C SER A 110 12.46 8.78 24.29
N TYR A 111 11.74 8.93 23.19
CA TYR A 111 12.21 9.57 21.97
C TYR A 111 11.23 10.66 21.57
N ILE A 112 11.72 11.88 21.34
CA ILE A 112 10.92 13.02 20.88
C ILE A 112 11.48 13.51 19.55
N ASP A 113 10.60 13.83 18.61
CA ASP A 113 10.97 14.30 17.27
C ASP A 113 9.85 15.14 16.66
N SER A 114 10.14 15.74 15.51
CA SER A 114 9.15 16.42 14.68
C SER A 114 9.20 15.89 13.24
N LEU A 115 8.04 15.88 12.60
CA LEU A 115 7.89 15.56 11.18
C LEU A 115 7.13 16.67 10.48
N ASP A 116 7.62 17.06 9.30
CA ASP A 116 6.99 18.09 8.49
C ASP A 116 5.76 17.53 7.77
N LEU A 117 4.66 18.28 7.80
CA LEU A 117 3.42 18.01 7.09
C LEU A 117 3.27 18.98 5.93
N SER A 118 4.08 18.83 4.87
CA SER A 118 4.01 19.71 3.70
C SER A 118 2.64 19.65 3.01
N ASP A 119 2.07 20.82 2.70
CA ASP A 119 0.81 20.94 1.94
C ASP A 119 0.87 20.28 0.54
N SER A 120 2.07 20.10 -0.02
CA SER A 120 2.27 19.40 -1.29
C SER A 120 2.05 17.89 -1.22
N LEU A 121 2.20 17.29 -0.03
CA LEU A 121 2.14 15.85 0.19
C LEU A 121 0.91 15.42 1.00
N PHE A 122 0.32 16.35 1.76
CA PHE A 122 -0.75 16.07 2.70
C PHE A 122 -2.03 16.83 2.34
N ALA A 123 -3.11 16.07 2.13
CA ALA A 123 -4.47 16.62 1.97
C ALA A 123 -5.28 16.46 3.26
N SER A 124 -6.45 17.09 3.32
CA SER A 124 -7.42 16.85 4.40
C SER A 124 -7.79 15.36 4.48
N GLY A 125 -7.78 14.79 5.68
CA GLY A 125 -8.16 13.40 5.88
C GLY A 125 -7.68 12.78 7.19
N ASN A 126 -7.94 11.48 7.31
CA ASN A 126 -7.52 10.66 8.44
C ASN A 126 -6.22 9.95 8.09
N TYR A 127 -5.28 9.92 9.04
CA TYR A 127 -3.96 9.33 8.90
C TYR A 127 -3.66 8.45 10.12
N ASP A 128 -2.74 7.51 9.96
CA ASP A 128 -2.12 6.82 11.09
C ASP A 128 -0.63 7.14 11.09
N PHE A 129 -0.14 7.54 12.26
CA PHE A 129 1.28 7.56 12.58
C PHE A 129 1.67 6.19 13.12
N ILE A 130 2.62 5.53 12.47
CA ILE A 130 2.99 4.14 12.72
C ILE A 130 4.43 4.12 13.20
N VAL A 131 4.65 3.47 14.34
CA VAL A 131 5.99 3.27 14.92
C VAL A 131 6.29 1.78 14.91
N SER A 132 7.42 1.42 14.31
CA SER A 132 7.89 0.04 14.28
C SER A 132 9.23 -0.08 14.96
N TYR A 133 9.31 -0.95 15.96
CA TYR A 133 10.51 -1.26 16.70
C TYR A 133 11.25 -2.43 16.02
N THR A 134 12.48 -2.22 15.56
CA THR A 134 13.19 -3.18 14.70
C THR A 134 14.66 -3.37 15.06
N ASN A 135 15.30 -4.44 14.56
CA ASN A 135 16.76 -4.62 14.58
C ASN A 135 17.44 -4.22 13.25
N ASP A 136 18.76 -4.42 13.15
CA ASP A 136 19.54 -4.18 11.92
C ASP A 136 19.04 -4.96 10.70
N SER A 137 18.54 -6.19 10.92
CA SER A 137 17.98 -7.05 9.88
C SER A 137 16.53 -6.70 9.53
N LEU A 138 15.97 -5.59 10.04
CA LEU A 138 14.58 -5.17 9.89
C LEU A 138 13.54 -6.16 10.46
N LYS A 139 13.96 -7.07 11.33
CA LYS A 139 13.02 -7.88 12.13
C LYS A 139 12.25 -6.93 13.03
N VAL A 140 10.93 -6.98 12.93
CA VAL A 140 10.01 -6.18 13.75
C VAL A 140 9.74 -6.90 15.06
N TYR A 141 9.83 -6.18 16.18
CA TYR A 141 9.48 -6.66 17.52
C TYR A 141 8.12 -6.16 17.97
N ASP A 142 7.76 -4.93 17.61
CA ASP A 142 6.48 -4.32 17.99
C ASP A 142 6.10 -3.22 17.01
N VAL A 143 4.80 -3.04 16.81
CA VAL A 143 4.22 -1.96 15.99
C VAL A 143 3.04 -1.35 16.73
N LYS A 144 3.08 -0.02 16.86
CA LYS A 144 1.95 0.75 17.37
C LYS A 144 1.53 1.82 16.39
N LYS A 145 0.22 2.12 16.41
CA LYS A 145 -0.40 3.13 15.57
C LYS A 145 -1.10 4.16 16.44
N ALA A 146 -0.91 5.43 16.09
CA ALA A 146 -1.67 6.54 16.64
C ALA A 146 -2.45 7.22 15.50
N PRO A 147 -3.80 7.13 15.49
CA PRO A 147 -4.60 7.80 14.48
C PRO A 147 -4.61 9.31 14.73
N PHE A 148 -4.60 10.10 13.66
CA PHE A 148 -4.82 11.54 13.74
C PHE A 148 -5.61 12.04 12.52
N GLN A 149 -6.22 13.22 12.68
CA GLN A 149 -6.94 13.88 11.60
C GLN A 149 -6.23 15.18 11.23
N LEU A 150 -6.13 15.45 9.93
CA LEU A 150 -5.54 16.67 9.38
C LEU A 150 -6.57 17.40 8.54
N LEU A 151 -6.72 18.71 8.79
CA LEU A 151 -7.51 19.62 7.96
C LEU A 151 -6.56 20.53 7.16
N ARG A 152 -6.83 20.71 5.87
CA ARG A 152 -6.10 21.60 4.95
C ARG A 152 -7.10 22.52 4.24
N LYS A 153 -6.70 23.75 3.94
CA LYS A 153 -7.47 24.64 3.07
C LYS A 153 -7.60 23.97 1.69
N HIS A 154 -8.81 24.05 1.14
CA HIS A 154 -9.30 23.36 -0.06
C HIS A 154 -8.20 23.03 -1.08
N ASN A 155 -8.14 21.76 -1.51
CA ASN A 155 -7.22 21.25 -2.53
C ASN A 155 -7.03 22.31 -3.62
N ALA A 156 -5.88 23.01 -3.60
CA ALA A 156 -5.35 23.50 -4.84
C ALA A 156 -5.10 22.23 -5.64
N PHE A 157 -6.09 21.85 -6.46
CA PHE A 157 -5.88 20.97 -7.58
C PHE A 157 -4.57 21.47 -8.17
N LEU A 158 -3.56 20.59 -8.16
CA LEU A 158 -2.38 20.83 -8.97
C LEU A 158 -2.94 21.07 -10.36
N LYS A 159 -2.99 22.34 -10.74
CA LYS A 159 -3.32 22.78 -12.07
C LYS A 159 -2.05 22.45 -12.82
N GLU A 160 -1.89 21.16 -13.14
CA GLU A 160 -0.75 20.68 -13.89
C GLU A 160 -0.92 21.27 -15.28
N GLU A 161 -0.10 22.29 -15.53
CA GLU A 161 0.12 22.84 -16.85
C GLU A 161 0.44 21.67 -17.78
N PHE A 162 -0.43 21.50 -18.78
CA PHE A 162 -0.34 20.47 -19.79
C PHE A 162 1.09 20.42 -20.33
N TYR A 163 1.78 19.28 -20.14
CA TYR A 163 2.82 18.91 -21.07
C TYR A 163 2.12 18.58 -22.38
N SER A 164 1.99 19.60 -23.25
CA SER A 164 1.82 19.35 -24.65
C SER A 164 2.91 18.37 -25.04
N PHE A 165 2.49 17.17 -25.44
CA PHE A 165 3.35 16.22 -26.11
C PHE A 165 3.92 16.96 -27.33
N GLU A 166 5.14 17.47 -27.23
CA GLU A 166 5.97 17.69 -28.41
C GLU A 166 6.25 16.28 -28.92
N ALA A 167 5.27 15.75 -29.67
CA ALA A 167 5.53 14.69 -30.62
C ALA A 167 6.69 15.20 -31.45
N ASP A 168 7.86 14.60 -31.24
CA ASP A 168 8.99 14.65 -32.14
C ASP A 168 8.44 14.31 -33.55
N LYS A 169 8.08 15.36 -34.31
CA LYS A 169 7.39 15.32 -35.60
C LYS A 169 8.27 14.71 -36.72
N ALA A 170 9.36 14.05 -36.34
CA ALA A 170 10.46 13.65 -37.21
C ALA A 170 10.70 12.13 -37.29
N ARG A 171 9.97 11.28 -36.55
CA ARG A 171 10.07 9.82 -36.70
C ARG A 171 8.82 9.24 -37.35
N ASN A 172 8.84 9.22 -38.68
CA ASN A 172 7.87 8.59 -39.59
C ASN A 172 6.41 9.02 -39.41
N MET A 173 5.86 9.65 -40.44
CA MET A 173 4.44 9.89 -40.62
C MET A 173 3.73 8.54 -40.82
N ILE A 174 3.58 7.77 -39.74
CA ILE A 174 2.82 6.51 -39.72
C ILE A 174 1.37 6.90 -39.89
N SER A 175 0.79 6.52 -41.02
CA SER A 175 -0.65 6.62 -41.27
C SER A 175 -1.35 5.61 -40.37
N VAL A 176 -1.77 6.07 -39.18
CA VAL A 176 -2.54 5.28 -38.21
C VAL A 176 -3.74 4.60 -38.87
N GLU A 177 -4.29 5.22 -39.92
CA GLU A 177 -5.40 4.72 -40.74
C GLU A 177 -5.11 3.37 -41.42
N LYS A 178 -3.83 3.02 -41.62
CA LYS A 178 -3.39 1.75 -42.23
C LYS A 178 -3.01 0.67 -41.21
N THR A 179 -3.18 0.95 -39.92
CA THR A 179 -2.76 0.06 -38.83
C THR A 179 -3.95 -0.64 -38.19
N PHE A 180 -3.69 -1.66 -37.38
CA PHE A 180 -4.73 -2.43 -36.69
C PHE A 180 -5.59 -1.61 -35.71
N VAL A 181 -5.11 -0.44 -35.27
CA VAL A 181 -5.82 0.37 -34.26
C VAL A 181 -6.98 1.16 -34.86
N GLN A 182 -7.01 1.34 -36.18
CA GLN A 182 -8.03 2.14 -36.86
C GLN A 182 -9.46 1.61 -36.65
N LYS A 183 -9.60 0.30 -36.40
CA LYS A 183 -10.89 -0.36 -36.16
C LYS A 183 -11.56 -0.01 -34.83
N TYR A 184 -10.84 0.62 -33.89
CA TYR A 184 -11.33 0.90 -32.55
C TYR A 184 -11.99 2.28 -32.43
N ASP A 185 -13.17 2.31 -31.81
CA ASP A 185 -13.83 3.56 -31.38
C ASP A 185 -13.21 4.11 -30.08
N ILE A 186 -13.62 5.31 -29.66
CA ILE A 186 -13.09 5.96 -28.44
C ILE A 186 -13.30 5.10 -27.18
N ALA A 187 -14.45 4.45 -27.03
CA ALA A 187 -14.75 3.64 -25.85
C ALA A 187 -13.87 2.38 -25.80
N GLN A 188 -13.67 1.73 -26.95
CA GLN A 188 -12.79 0.59 -27.13
C GLN A 188 -11.34 0.98 -26.89
N LEU A 189 -10.87 2.09 -27.48
CA LEU A 189 -9.53 2.64 -27.25
C LEU A 189 -9.29 2.93 -25.77
N ARG A 190 -10.24 3.59 -25.09
CA ARG A 190 -10.13 3.88 -23.66
C ARG A 190 -9.96 2.61 -22.84
N LYS A 191 -10.79 1.60 -23.08
CA LYS A 191 -10.69 0.30 -22.41
C LYS A 191 -9.37 -0.41 -22.71
N ASN A 192 -8.95 -0.41 -23.97
CA ASN A 192 -7.71 -1.06 -24.40
C ASN A 192 -6.49 -0.37 -23.77
N ILE A 193 -6.42 0.97 -23.81
CA ILE A 193 -5.35 1.77 -23.21
C ILE A 193 -5.27 1.55 -21.69
N LEU A 194 -6.41 1.58 -20.99
CA LEU A 194 -6.45 1.28 -19.55
C LEU A 194 -5.90 -0.12 -19.24
N SER A 195 -6.21 -1.11 -20.09
CA SER A 195 -5.70 -2.48 -19.93
C SER A 195 -4.19 -2.61 -20.08
N LEU A 196 -3.49 -1.61 -20.62
CA LEU A 196 -2.03 -1.59 -20.73
C LEU A 196 -1.33 -1.23 -19.42
N SER A 197 -2.08 -0.70 -18.43
CA SER A 197 -1.51 -0.22 -17.16
C SER A 197 -0.55 -1.20 -16.47
N PRO A 198 -0.83 -2.52 -16.42
CA PRO A 198 0.09 -3.49 -15.81
C PRO A 198 1.41 -3.67 -16.55
N LEU A 199 1.43 -3.46 -17.87
CA LEU A 199 2.63 -3.57 -18.73
C LEU A 199 3.45 -2.28 -18.82
N ALA A 200 2.80 -1.14 -18.57
CA ALA A 200 3.39 0.18 -18.74
C ALA A 200 4.50 0.46 -17.71
N LYS A 201 5.57 1.13 -18.15
CA LYS A 201 6.72 1.51 -17.32
C LYS A 201 6.98 3.02 -17.39
N GLY A 202 7.45 3.59 -16.28
CA GLY A 202 7.90 4.99 -16.24
C GLY A 202 6.83 5.99 -16.68
N THR A 203 7.12 6.77 -17.73
CA THR A 203 6.23 7.80 -18.29
C THR A 203 4.96 7.22 -18.91
N GLU A 204 4.99 6.01 -19.46
CA GLU A 204 3.81 5.36 -20.07
C GLU A 204 2.64 5.27 -19.08
N GLN A 205 2.93 5.03 -17.79
CA GLN A 205 1.90 4.92 -16.75
C GLN A 205 1.15 6.24 -16.51
N LYS A 206 1.84 7.38 -16.68
CA LYS A 206 1.21 8.70 -16.56
C LYS A 206 0.34 8.99 -17.78
N VAL A 207 0.91 8.75 -18.97
CA VAL A 207 0.21 8.95 -20.25
C VAL A 207 -1.07 8.11 -20.34
N ILE A 208 -1.07 6.86 -19.86
CA ILE A 208 -2.29 6.03 -19.83
C ILE A 208 -3.41 6.67 -19.02
N LYS A 209 -3.10 7.25 -17.85
CA LYS A 209 -4.10 7.90 -16.99
C LYS A 209 -4.67 9.16 -17.64
N GLU A 210 -3.82 9.93 -18.32
CA GLU A 210 -4.22 11.12 -19.05
C GLU A 210 -5.10 10.76 -20.26
N LEU A 211 -4.67 9.77 -21.06
CA LEU A 211 -5.43 9.32 -22.23
C LEU A 211 -6.74 8.63 -21.88
N ALA A 212 -6.86 8.06 -20.68
CA ALA A 212 -8.13 7.54 -20.21
C ALA A 212 -9.22 8.63 -20.10
N LEU A 213 -8.81 9.89 -19.87
CA LEU A 213 -9.68 11.07 -19.80
C LEU A 213 -9.76 11.85 -21.11
N SER A 214 -8.98 11.46 -22.13
CA SER A 214 -8.96 12.11 -23.43
C SER A 214 -10.21 11.77 -24.24
N GLU A 215 -10.65 12.74 -25.05
CA GLU A 215 -11.68 12.58 -26.08
C GLU A 215 -11.11 12.74 -27.49
N ASN A 216 -9.78 12.70 -27.64
CA ASN A 216 -9.11 12.80 -28.94
C ASN A 216 -8.72 11.39 -29.45
N PRO A 217 -9.50 10.77 -30.37
CA PRO A 217 -9.25 9.42 -30.85
C PRO A 217 -7.90 9.28 -31.57
N GLU A 218 -7.43 10.30 -32.27
CA GLU A 218 -6.20 10.22 -33.06
C GLU A 218 -4.97 10.12 -32.15
N VAL A 219 -4.94 10.88 -31.05
CA VAL A 219 -3.88 10.78 -30.04
C VAL A 219 -3.93 9.43 -29.33
N MET A 220 -5.12 8.94 -29.00
CA MET A 220 -5.29 7.63 -28.35
C MET A 220 -4.81 6.49 -29.24
N LYS A 221 -5.18 6.49 -30.52
CA LYS A 221 -4.72 5.51 -31.51
C LYS A 221 -3.21 5.55 -31.69
N LEU A 222 -2.63 6.75 -31.82
CA LEU A 222 -1.19 6.91 -31.99
C LEU A 222 -0.42 6.33 -30.79
N PHE A 223 -0.83 6.68 -29.56
CA PHE A 223 -0.25 6.10 -28.37
C PHE A 223 -0.41 4.58 -28.33
N PHE A 224 -1.61 4.07 -28.59
CA PHE A 224 -1.90 2.65 -28.51
C PHE A 224 -1.08 1.83 -29.53
N TYR A 225 -0.93 2.33 -30.75
CA TYR A 225 -0.06 1.72 -31.76
C TYR A 225 1.40 1.76 -31.34
N ASN A 226 1.91 2.94 -30.94
CA ASN A 226 3.31 3.12 -30.57
C ASN A 226 3.70 2.25 -29.36
N PHE A 227 2.80 2.08 -28.39
CA PHE A 227 3.02 1.20 -27.24
C PHE A 227 3.42 -0.21 -27.65
N TRP A 228 2.75 -0.78 -28.66
CA TRP A 228 3.05 -2.12 -29.17
C TRP A 228 4.21 -2.10 -30.18
N TYR A 229 4.32 -1.06 -31.01
CA TYR A 229 5.40 -0.91 -31.97
C TYR A 229 6.76 -0.79 -31.30
N ASP A 230 6.89 -0.05 -30.21
CA ASP A 230 8.14 0.10 -29.46
C ASP A 230 8.60 -1.24 -28.84
N ARG A 231 7.67 -2.17 -28.61
CA ARG A 231 7.93 -3.51 -28.06
C ARG A 231 8.22 -4.53 -29.16
N ASN A 232 7.46 -4.48 -30.25
CA ASN A 232 7.63 -5.34 -31.41
C ASN A 232 7.38 -4.54 -32.71
N PRO A 233 8.44 -3.92 -33.28
CA PRO A 233 8.32 -3.16 -34.52
C PRO A 233 7.91 -4.00 -35.74
N SER A 234 8.14 -5.32 -35.68
CA SER A 234 7.87 -6.22 -36.80
C SER A 234 6.40 -6.63 -36.92
N ASP A 235 5.72 -6.82 -35.80
CA ASP A 235 4.30 -7.20 -35.78
C ASP A 235 3.60 -6.72 -34.47
N PRO A 236 3.27 -5.42 -34.37
CA PRO A 236 2.62 -4.86 -33.18
C PRO A 236 1.21 -5.44 -32.95
N GLU A 237 0.49 -5.80 -34.02
CA GLU A 237 -0.87 -6.35 -33.91
C GLU A 237 -0.86 -7.74 -33.28
N LYS A 238 0.12 -8.58 -33.64
CA LYS A 238 0.27 -9.90 -33.03
C LYS A 238 0.48 -9.81 -31.51
N ASP A 239 1.37 -8.92 -31.03
CA ASP A 239 1.62 -8.77 -29.60
C ASP A 239 0.38 -8.28 -28.84
N TRP A 240 -0.37 -7.35 -29.43
CA TRP A 240 -1.67 -6.94 -28.88
C TRP A 240 -2.65 -8.12 -28.81
N ASN A 241 -2.76 -8.92 -29.88
CA ASN A 241 -3.66 -10.07 -29.92
C ASN A 241 -3.28 -11.14 -28.89
N ASP A 242 -1.98 -11.43 -28.72
CA ASP A 242 -1.48 -12.33 -27.69
C ASP A 242 -1.80 -11.80 -26.29
N TYR A 243 -1.67 -10.49 -26.08
CA TYR A 243 -2.04 -9.85 -24.83
C TYR A 243 -3.56 -9.91 -24.57
N VAL A 244 -4.40 -9.77 -25.60
CA VAL A 244 -5.86 -9.94 -25.49
C VAL A 244 -6.23 -11.34 -25.01
N ILE A 245 -5.50 -12.39 -25.43
CA ILE A 245 -5.71 -13.75 -24.92
C ILE A 245 -5.45 -13.80 -23.40
N ILE A 246 -4.38 -13.15 -22.94
CA ILE A 246 -4.06 -13.02 -21.51
C ILE A 246 -5.18 -12.26 -20.78
N LEU A 247 -5.59 -11.09 -21.27
CA LEU A 247 -6.66 -10.28 -20.68
C LEU A 247 -7.96 -11.07 -20.53
N ASN A 248 -8.35 -11.83 -21.54
CA ASN A 248 -9.55 -12.67 -21.52
C ASN A 248 -9.44 -13.82 -20.51
N SER A 249 -8.25 -14.44 -20.40
CA SER A 249 -7.98 -15.46 -19.38
C SER A 249 -8.09 -14.89 -17.97
N LEU A 250 -7.54 -13.70 -17.72
CA LEU A 250 -7.58 -13.03 -16.42
C LEU A 250 -8.98 -12.54 -16.06
N ALA A 251 -9.75 -12.05 -17.04
CA ALA A 251 -11.14 -11.68 -16.84
C ALA A 251 -11.96 -12.87 -16.31
N LYS A 252 -11.74 -14.09 -16.84
CA LYS A 252 -12.40 -15.31 -16.38
C LYS A 252 -11.89 -15.80 -15.03
N LYS A 253 -10.57 -15.74 -14.79
CA LYS A 253 -9.94 -16.29 -13.58
C LYS A 253 -10.09 -15.38 -12.36
N TYR A 254 -9.97 -14.06 -12.55
CA TYR A 254 -9.82 -13.10 -11.45
C TYR A 254 -10.77 -11.90 -11.53
N GLY A 255 -11.42 -11.66 -12.67
CA GLY A 255 -12.37 -10.56 -12.82
C GLY A 255 -13.66 -10.77 -12.01
N ASN A 256 -14.31 -9.66 -11.65
CA ASN A 256 -15.64 -9.64 -11.06
C ASN A 256 -16.47 -8.48 -11.66
N ALA A 257 -17.70 -8.31 -11.18
CA ALA A 257 -18.63 -7.31 -11.72
C ALA A 257 -18.11 -5.86 -11.62
N SER A 258 -17.31 -5.53 -10.60
CA SER A 258 -16.80 -4.17 -10.36
C SER A 258 -15.33 -3.99 -10.74
N THR A 259 -14.57 -5.07 -10.92
CA THR A 259 -13.13 -5.02 -11.15
C THR A 259 -12.71 -5.98 -12.28
N PRO A 260 -12.20 -5.46 -13.41
CA PRO A 260 -11.63 -6.27 -14.46
C PRO A 260 -10.47 -7.14 -13.97
N GLY A 261 -10.28 -8.31 -14.57
CA GLY A 261 -9.25 -9.27 -14.15
C GLY A 261 -7.84 -8.68 -14.12
N TYR A 262 -7.49 -7.86 -15.11
CA TYR A 262 -6.17 -7.21 -15.22
C TYR A 262 -5.92 -6.13 -14.16
N GLU A 263 -6.97 -5.59 -13.53
CA GLU A 263 -6.85 -4.61 -12.44
C GLU A 263 -6.68 -5.27 -11.07
N THR A 264 -7.01 -6.57 -10.97
CA THR A 264 -6.78 -7.31 -9.72
C THR A 264 -5.30 -7.53 -9.48
N ASP A 265 -4.90 -7.67 -8.22
CA ASP A 265 -3.49 -7.91 -7.89
C ASP A 265 -2.95 -9.19 -8.52
N ARG A 266 -3.75 -10.26 -8.54
CA ARG A 266 -3.39 -11.51 -9.22
C ARG A 266 -3.24 -11.31 -10.72
N GLY A 267 -4.14 -10.57 -11.36
CA GLY A 267 -4.04 -10.27 -12.80
C GLY A 267 -2.84 -9.40 -13.14
N ARG A 268 -2.58 -8.34 -12.36
CA ARG A 268 -1.39 -7.49 -12.54
C ARG A 268 -0.10 -8.29 -12.39
N ILE A 269 0.02 -9.10 -11.34
CA ILE A 269 1.21 -9.94 -11.12
C ILE A 269 1.36 -10.97 -12.25
N PHE A 270 0.26 -11.59 -12.70
CA PHE A 270 0.32 -12.52 -13.84
C PHE A 270 0.83 -11.83 -15.12
N ILE A 271 0.39 -10.60 -15.40
CA ILE A 271 0.85 -9.85 -16.58
C ILE A 271 2.33 -9.49 -16.46
N GLN A 272 2.78 -9.07 -15.28
CA GLN A 272 4.14 -8.57 -15.08
C GLN A 272 5.18 -9.68 -14.96
N TYR A 273 4.81 -10.82 -14.38
CA TYR A 273 5.73 -11.91 -14.05
C TYR A 273 5.43 -13.22 -14.79
N GLY A 274 4.31 -13.30 -15.50
CA GLY A 274 3.84 -14.50 -16.19
C GLY A 274 3.06 -15.46 -15.29
N GLU A 275 2.83 -16.67 -15.79
CA GLU A 275 2.20 -17.75 -15.04
C GLU A 275 3.12 -18.23 -13.91
N PRO A 276 2.64 -18.34 -12.66
CA PRO A 276 3.44 -18.87 -11.56
C PRO A 276 3.73 -20.36 -11.75
N ASP A 277 4.95 -20.77 -11.42
CA ASP A 277 5.36 -22.18 -11.45
C ASP A 277 4.60 -23.03 -10.44
N ARG A 278 4.28 -22.44 -9.27
CA ARG A 278 3.49 -23.09 -8.22
C ARG A 278 2.54 -22.12 -7.56
N ILE A 279 1.28 -22.54 -7.41
CA ILE A 279 0.26 -21.85 -6.61
C ILE A 279 -0.12 -22.75 -5.43
N THR A 280 0.05 -22.25 -4.21
CA THR A 280 -0.43 -22.91 -2.99
C THR A 280 -1.65 -22.16 -2.48
N LYS A 281 -2.84 -22.75 -2.60
CA LYS A 281 -4.10 -22.16 -2.13
C LYS A 281 -4.47 -22.72 -0.77
N VAL A 282 -4.79 -21.84 0.17
CA VAL A 282 -5.17 -22.21 1.54
C VAL A 282 -6.43 -21.45 1.90
N THR A 283 -7.55 -22.15 1.97
CA THR A 283 -8.87 -21.52 2.20
C THR A 283 -9.38 -21.66 3.62
N ASN A 284 -9.08 -22.78 4.30
CA ASN A 284 -9.70 -23.14 5.59
C ASN A 284 -8.66 -23.59 6.64
N GLU A 285 -7.45 -23.04 6.59
CA GLU A 285 -6.46 -23.28 7.64
C GLU A 285 -6.91 -22.56 8.93
N LYS A 286 -6.83 -23.24 10.07
CA LYS A 286 -7.33 -22.71 11.35
C LYS A 286 -6.50 -21.49 11.76
N ASN A 287 -7.13 -20.48 12.39
CA ASN A 287 -6.47 -19.27 12.92
C ASN A 287 -5.76 -18.40 11.85
N THR A 288 -6.18 -18.47 10.59
CA THR A 288 -5.67 -17.62 9.51
C THR A 288 -6.80 -17.24 8.57
N LEU A 289 -6.68 -16.07 7.93
CA LEU A 289 -7.51 -15.72 6.79
C LEU A 289 -7.15 -16.58 5.56
N PRO A 290 -8.07 -16.77 4.58
CA PRO A 290 -7.76 -17.44 3.32
C PRO A 290 -6.63 -16.72 2.56
N TYR A 291 -5.70 -17.48 1.99
CA TYR A 291 -4.58 -16.95 1.23
C TYR A 291 -4.15 -17.84 0.06
N GLU A 292 -3.42 -17.23 -0.88
CA GLU A 292 -2.71 -17.92 -1.96
C GLU A 292 -1.24 -17.48 -1.95
N VAL A 293 -0.31 -18.43 -2.04
CA VAL A 293 1.10 -18.15 -2.30
C VAL A 293 1.42 -18.52 -3.73
N TRP A 294 1.89 -17.54 -4.50
CA TRP A 294 2.41 -17.76 -5.85
C TRP A 294 3.92 -17.76 -5.80
N PHE A 295 4.53 -18.77 -6.40
CA PHE A 295 5.96 -18.99 -6.43
C PHE A 295 6.46 -19.08 -7.86
N TYR A 296 7.56 -18.39 -8.15
CA TYR A 296 8.27 -18.44 -9.43
C TYR A 296 9.73 -18.82 -9.20
N TYR A 297 10.20 -19.89 -9.84
CA TYR A 297 11.62 -20.24 -9.90
C TYR A 297 12.40 -19.15 -10.63
N ARG A 298 11.86 -18.67 -11.76
CA ARG A 298 12.44 -17.59 -12.57
C ARG A 298 11.36 -16.78 -13.28
N SER A 299 11.52 -15.47 -13.32
CA SER A 299 10.76 -14.57 -14.19
C SER A 299 11.68 -13.47 -14.69
N GLY A 300 11.96 -13.49 -16.00
CA GLY A 300 13.04 -12.69 -16.59
C GLY A 300 14.40 -12.97 -15.93
N ILE A 301 15.04 -11.94 -15.41
CA ILE A 301 16.32 -12.03 -14.68
C ILE A 301 16.16 -12.33 -13.19
N LYS A 302 14.94 -12.33 -12.66
CA LYS A 302 14.67 -12.52 -11.24
C LYS A 302 14.39 -13.99 -10.95
N THR A 303 14.75 -14.46 -9.76
CA THR A 303 14.57 -15.85 -9.34
C THR A 303 13.98 -15.93 -7.94
N ASN A 304 13.34 -17.05 -7.61
CA ASN A 304 12.77 -17.32 -6.28
C ASN A 304 11.78 -16.22 -5.84
N LEU A 305 10.89 -15.83 -6.75
CA LEU A 305 9.89 -14.80 -6.47
C LEU A 305 8.70 -15.41 -5.74
N LYS A 306 8.23 -14.69 -4.72
CA LYS A 306 7.13 -15.13 -3.87
C LYS A 306 6.16 -13.99 -3.65
N PHE A 307 4.89 -14.29 -3.86
CA PHE A 307 3.78 -13.37 -3.63
C PHE A 307 2.75 -14.03 -2.73
N LEU A 308 2.43 -13.38 -1.63
CA LEU A 308 1.37 -13.77 -0.71
C LEU A 308 0.15 -12.90 -0.98
N PHE A 309 -0.92 -13.52 -1.46
CA PHE A 309 -2.22 -12.90 -1.59
C PHE A 309 -3.16 -13.37 -0.48
N PHE A 310 -4.05 -12.52 0.01
CA PHE A 310 -5.00 -12.87 1.06
C PHE A 310 -6.38 -12.28 0.79
N GLN A 311 -7.41 -12.87 1.40
CA GLN A 311 -8.77 -12.37 1.35
C GLN A 311 -9.03 -11.48 2.57
N PRO A 312 -9.11 -10.14 2.42
CA PRO A 312 -9.48 -9.28 3.53
C PRO A 312 -10.97 -9.42 3.83
N GLY A 313 -11.28 -9.95 5.01
CA GLY A 313 -12.66 -10.07 5.51
C GLY A 313 -13.45 -11.25 4.95
N MET A 314 -14.71 -11.36 5.40
CA MET A 314 -15.57 -12.53 5.14
C MET A 314 -16.42 -12.41 3.88
N LEU A 315 -16.54 -11.20 3.30
CA LEU A 315 -17.42 -10.93 2.15
C LEU A 315 -16.59 -10.70 0.88
N GLY A 316 -16.88 -11.50 -0.15
CA GLY A 316 -16.23 -11.44 -1.46
C GLY A 316 -15.06 -12.43 -1.61
N ASN A 317 -14.66 -12.69 -2.87
CA ASN A 317 -13.61 -13.67 -3.22
C ASN A 317 -12.34 -12.98 -3.76
N THR A 318 -12.20 -11.69 -3.49
CA THR A 318 -11.09 -10.88 -4.01
C THR A 318 -9.85 -11.10 -3.14
N LEU A 319 -8.79 -11.59 -3.75
CA LEU A 319 -7.48 -11.68 -3.11
C LEU A 319 -6.64 -10.45 -3.43
N LEU A 320 -6.06 -9.86 -2.40
CA LEU A 320 -5.14 -8.72 -2.50
C LEU A 320 -3.72 -9.18 -2.23
N LEU A 321 -2.72 -8.56 -2.87
CA LEU A 321 -1.31 -8.81 -2.61
C LEU A 321 -0.95 -8.28 -1.21
N LEU A 322 -0.77 -9.17 -0.25
CA LEU A 322 -0.41 -8.83 1.13
C LEU A 322 1.08 -8.55 1.29
N HIS A 323 1.92 -9.41 0.72
CA HIS A 323 3.37 -9.38 0.89
C HIS A 323 4.09 -10.03 -0.29
N SER A 324 5.33 -9.63 -0.53
CA SER A 324 6.24 -10.23 -1.50
C SER A 324 7.68 -10.07 -1.04
N ASN A 325 8.58 -10.83 -1.65
CA ASN A 325 10.03 -10.68 -1.45
C ASN A 325 10.70 -9.82 -2.54
N ILE A 326 9.93 -9.01 -3.26
CA ILE A 326 10.40 -8.25 -4.43
C ILE A 326 10.39 -6.74 -4.10
N PRO A 327 11.53 -6.03 -4.25
CA PRO A 327 11.62 -4.60 -3.93
C PRO A 327 10.65 -3.69 -4.68
N GLU A 328 10.30 -4.06 -5.91
CA GLU A 328 9.37 -3.30 -6.75
C GLU A 328 7.89 -3.51 -6.39
N GLU A 329 7.62 -4.43 -5.45
CA GLU A 329 6.29 -4.85 -5.06
C GLU A 329 6.02 -4.55 -3.59
N ILE A 330 4.83 -4.92 -3.12
CA ILE A 330 4.46 -4.72 -1.72
C ILE A 330 5.33 -5.62 -0.84
N ILE A 331 6.23 -5.00 -0.07
CA ILE A 331 6.94 -5.64 1.04
C ILE A 331 6.27 -5.18 2.33
N ASN A 332 5.34 -5.99 2.84
CA ASN A 332 4.67 -5.73 4.10
C ASN A 332 5.34 -6.53 5.24
N PRO A 333 6.13 -5.93 6.12
CA PRO A 333 6.73 -6.66 7.24
C PRO A 333 5.69 -7.13 8.27
N TYR A 334 4.47 -6.58 8.25
CA TYR A 334 3.38 -6.91 9.17
C TYR A 334 2.38 -7.92 8.59
N TRP A 335 2.82 -8.74 7.65
CA TRP A 335 1.90 -9.66 6.97
C TRP A 335 1.33 -10.71 7.93
N LYS A 336 2.07 -11.09 8.98
CA LYS A 336 1.65 -12.08 9.99
C LYS A 336 0.47 -11.56 10.80
N GLU A 337 0.54 -10.29 11.20
CA GLU A 337 -0.46 -9.56 11.96
C GLU A 337 -1.76 -9.37 11.19
N MET A 338 -1.68 -9.34 9.86
CA MET A 338 -2.83 -9.21 8.99
C MET A 338 -3.44 -10.55 8.61
N LEU A 339 -2.63 -11.61 8.56
CA LEU A 339 -3.04 -12.93 8.10
C LEU A 339 -3.53 -13.83 9.24
N LEU A 340 -2.81 -13.83 10.36
CA LEU A 340 -3.00 -14.75 11.49
C LEU A 340 -3.91 -14.14 12.56
N SER A 341 -4.73 -14.99 13.18
CA SER A 341 -5.54 -14.58 14.33
C SER A 341 -4.72 -14.37 15.59
N ASP A 342 -3.64 -15.15 15.77
CA ASP A 342 -2.65 -14.97 16.84
C ASP A 342 -1.23 -15.00 16.23
N PRO A 343 -0.70 -13.84 15.83
CA PRO A 343 0.61 -13.73 15.19
C PRO A 343 1.78 -14.12 16.10
N ASN A 344 1.59 -14.07 17.42
CA ASN A 344 2.65 -14.27 18.42
C ASN A 344 2.77 -15.72 18.89
N ASN A 345 1.86 -16.60 18.47
CA ASN A 345 1.95 -18.02 18.77
C ASN A 345 3.26 -18.62 18.21
N GLY A 346 4.10 -19.17 19.11
CA GLY A 346 5.38 -19.78 18.78
C GLY A 346 5.28 -20.98 17.81
N ASP A 347 4.12 -21.65 17.78
CA ASP A 347 3.86 -22.81 16.93
C ASP A 347 3.44 -22.43 15.50
N ASN A 348 3.27 -21.13 15.21
CA ASN A 348 2.79 -20.66 13.90
C ASN A 348 3.59 -21.23 12.71
N LYS A 349 4.91 -21.39 12.87
CA LYS A 349 5.78 -21.98 11.83
C LYS A 349 5.50 -23.44 11.54
N LEU A 350 4.97 -24.19 12.50
CA LEU A 350 4.61 -25.59 12.37
C LEU A 350 3.16 -25.75 11.89
N MET A 351 2.31 -24.77 12.17
CA MET A 351 0.88 -24.82 11.90
C MET A 351 0.50 -24.29 10.52
N HIS A 352 1.20 -23.28 10.01
CA HIS A 352 0.76 -22.53 8.83
C HIS A 352 1.69 -22.69 7.63
N LYS A 353 1.13 -23.11 6.50
CA LYS A 353 1.89 -23.35 5.26
C LYS A 353 2.59 -22.12 4.71
N VAL A 354 2.10 -20.92 5.01
CA VAL A 354 2.73 -19.65 4.60
C VAL A 354 4.19 -19.56 5.03
N PHE A 355 4.56 -20.19 6.17
CA PHE A 355 5.93 -20.18 6.68
C PHE A 355 6.90 -21.09 5.90
N GLU A 356 6.40 -21.99 5.04
CA GLU A 356 7.26 -22.69 4.06
C GLU A 356 7.86 -21.71 3.03
N PHE A 357 7.23 -20.55 2.85
CA PHE A 357 7.60 -19.55 1.84
C PHE A 357 8.20 -18.27 2.44
N PHE A 358 7.69 -17.82 3.59
CA PHE A 358 8.08 -16.56 4.23
C PHE A 358 8.41 -16.76 5.71
N ASN A 359 9.59 -16.32 6.16
CA ASN A 359 10.06 -16.53 7.53
C ASN A 359 9.63 -15.47 8.54
#